data_AF-A0A914VAZ7-F1
#
_entry.id   AF-A0A914VAZ7-F1
#
_cell.length_a   1.000
_cell.length_b   1.000
_cell.length_c   1.000
_cell.angle_alpha   90.00
_cell.angle_beta   90.00
_cell.angle_gamma   90.00
#
_symmetry.space_group_name_H-M   'P 1'
#
loop_
_entity.id
_entity.type
_entity.pdbx_description
1 polymer ?
#
loop_
_entity_poly.entity_id
_entity_poly.type
_entity_poly.pdbx_seq_one_letter_code
_entity_poly.pdbx_strand_id
1 'polypeptide(L)' 'LEKTAFRGRCFMTHATKAIYRMLLGDYIKVSKYGGSDMRMLYTEEDLEKSMEKIEVIDFHEQKEVNGIRFWCYVAGKRLV' A
#
# COMPACT_ATOMS: atom_id res chain seq x y z
N LEU A 1 -6.81 2.38 4.23
CA LEU A 1 -7.97 1.76 3.57
C LEU A 1 -9.09 1.46 4.58
N GLU A 2 -8.82 0.76 5.69
CA GLU A 2 -9.85 0.47 6.71
C GLU A 2 -10.35 1.68 7.51
N LYS A 3 -9.49 2.67 7.82
CA LYS A 3 -9.86 3.82 8.67
C LYS A 3 -10.56 4.97 7.93
N THR A 4 -10.94 4.76 6.68
CA THR A 4 -11.56 5.76 5.80
C THR A 4 -12.73 5.14 5.08
N ALA A 5 -13.79 5.91 4.77
CA ALA A 5 -14.93 5.44 3.98
C ALA A 5 -14.62 5.17 2.49
N PHE A 6 -13.34 5.00 2.14
CA PHE A 6 -12.89 4.76 0.77
C PHE A 6 -13.21 3.32 0.36
N ARG A 7 -14.09 3.20 -0.64
CA ARG A 7 -14.53 1.93 -1.23
C ARG A 7 -13.97 1.69 -2.64
N GLY A 8 -13.06 2.55 -3.09
CA GLY A 8 -12.44 2.43 -4.40
C GLY A 8 -11.44 1.27 -4.47
N ARG A 9 -11.20 0.80 -5.70
CA ARG A 9 -10.14 -0.17 -6.00
C ARG A 9 -8.77 0.51 -5.83
N CYS A 10 -7.83 -0.18 -5.20
CA CYS A 10 -6.47 0.32 -5.00
C CYS A 10 -5.50 -0.52 -5.84
N PHE A 11 -4.67 0.13 -6.66
CA PHE A 11 -3.72 -0.52 -7.55
C PHE A 11 -2.29 -0.20 -7.16
N MET A 12 -1.41 -1.20 -7.13
CA MET A 12 0.01 -1.06 -6.87
C MET A 12 0.83 -2.01 -7.76
N THR A 13 2.10 -1.70 -8.00
CA THR A 13 3.00 -2.68 -8.63
C THR A 13 3.39 -3.78 -7.64
N HIS A 14 3.84 -4.93 -8.15
CA HIS A 14 4.35 -6.03 -7.33
C HIS A 14 5.43 -5.57 -6.34
N ALA A 15 6.37 -4.74 -6.82
CA ALA A 15 7.44 -4.19 -6.00
C ALA A 15 6.90 -3.27 -4.88
N THR A 16 5.98 -2.36 -5.22
CA THR A 16 5.40 -1.44 -4.24
C THR A 16 4.60 -2.19 -3.17
N LYS A 17 3.84 -3.22 -3.55
CA LYS A 17 3.07 -4.05 -2.59
C LYS A 17 3.98 -4.77 -1.58
N ALA A 18 5.10 -5.31 -2.04
CA ALA A 18 6.08 -5.95 -1.17
C ALA A 18 6.74 -4.96 -0.19
N ILE A 19 7.19 -3.82 -0.70
CA ILE A 19 7.84 -2.78 0.12
C ILE A 19 6.84 -2.17 1.12
N TYR A 20 5.59 -1.97 0.72
CA TYR A 20 4.53 -1.48 1.61
C TYR A 20 4.33 -2.39 2.83
N ARG A 21 4.29 -3.73 2.63
CA ARG A 21 4.21 -4.69 3.73
C ARG A 21 5.40 -4.59 4.69
N MET A 22 6.61 -4.49 4.14
CA MET A 22 7.83 -4.37 4.95
C MET A 22 7.84 -3.09 5.78
N LEU A 23 7.64 -1.93 5.13
CA LEU A 23 7.68 -0.62 5.79
C LEU A 23 6.61 -0.46 6.85
N LEU A 24 5.36 -0.82 6.55
CA LEU A 24 4.26 -0.67 7.50
C LEU A 24 4.38 -1.69 8.65
N GLY A 25 4.85 -2.91 8.35
CA GLY A 25 5.11 -3.92 9.37
C GLY A 25 6.20 -3.48 10.36
N ASP A 26 7.29 -2.90 9.87
CA ASP A 26 8.35 -2.36 10.72
C ASP A 26 7.85 -1.17 11.53
N TYR A 27 7.06 -0.27 10.94
CA TYR A 27 6.42 0.84 11.66
C TYR A 27 5.54 0.36 12.81
N ILE A 28 4.70 -0.66 12.58
CA ILE A 28 3.82 -1.23 13.62
C ILE A 28 4.65 -1.82 14.76
N LYS A 29 5.73 -2.54 14.44
CA LYS A 29 6.64 -3.10 15.45
C LYS A 29 7.32 -2.01 16.26
N VAL A 30 7.94 -1.03 15.61
CA VAL A 30 8.61 0.10 16.29
C VAL A 30 7.63 0.87 17.17
N SER A 31 6.41 1.11 16.69
CA SER A 31 5.36 1.77 17.47
C SER A 31 4.92 0.99 18.71
N LYS A 32 5.04 -0.35 18.73
CA LYS A 32 4.76 -1.17 19.92
C LYS A 32 5.82 -1.01 21.01
N TYR A 33 7.08 -0.75 20.65
CA TYR A 33 8.20 -0.64 21.59
C TYR A 33 8.58 0.81 21.94
N GLY A 34 8.12 1.80 21.18
CA GLY A 34 8.54 3.21 21.25
C GLY A 34 7.94 4.08 22.36
N GLY A 35 7.21 3.51 23.32
CA GLY A 35 6.63 4.25 24.45
C GLY A 35 5.22 4.83 24.20
N SER A 36 4.55 5.18 25.30
CA SER A 36 3.12 5.47 25.42
C SER A 36 2.57 6.68 24.63
N ASP A 37 3.44 7.48 24.00
CA ASP A 37 3.04 8.66 23.20
C ASP A 37 2.75 8.35 21.73
N MET A 38 3.21 7.19 21.23
CA MET A 38 2.94 6.78 19.85
C MET A 38 1.61 6.03 19.80
N ARG A 39 0.52 6.78 19.62
CA ARG A 39 -0.82 6.21 19.39
C ARG A 39 -0.72 5.21 18.24
N MET A 40 -0.94 3.94 18.53
CA MET A 40 -0.91 2.86 17.55
C MET A 40 -2.03 3.08 16.52
N LEU A 41 -1.68 3.68 15.39
CA LEU A 41 -2.65 4.06 14.35
C LEU A 41 -3.08 2.89 13.48
N TYR A 42 -2.27 1.83 13.38
CA TYR A 42 -2.54 0.67 12.54
C TYR A 42 -2.14 -0.61 13.27
N THR A 43 -2.92 -1.66 13.07
CA THR A 43 -2.63 -3.00 13.59
C THR A 43 -2.08 -3.91 12.49
N GLU A 44 -1.52 -5.06 12.86
CA GLU A 44 -1.10 -6.09 11.89
C GLU A 44 -2.29 -6.62 11.10
N GLU A 45 -3.45 -6.75 11.74
CA GLU A 45 -4.69 -7.16 11.07
C GLU A 45 -5.14 -6.14 10.02
N ASP A 46 -5.06 -4.84 10.33
CA ASP A 46 -5.35 -3.78 9.36
C ASP A 46 -4.41 -3.84 8.15
N LEU A 47 -3.14 -4.18 8.37
CA LEU A 47 -2.16 -4.35 7.31
C LEU A 47 -2.56 -5.51 6.39
N GLU A 48 -2.87 -6.69 6.93
CA GLU A 48 -3.29 -7.85 6.13
C GLU A 48 -4.57 -7.56 5.32
N LYS A 49 -5.59 -7.00 5.96
CA LYS A 49 -6.83 -6.57 5.28
C LYS A 49 -6.57 -5.57 4.16
N SER A 50 -5.66 -4.62 4.39
CA SER A 50 -5.28 -3.65 3.35
C SER A 50 -4.55 -4.32 2.18
N MET A 51 -3.72 -5.33 2.45
CA MET A 51 -2.97 -6.08 1.44
C MET A 51 -3.87 -6.93 0.53
N GLU A 52 -4.97 -7.47 1.06
CA GLU A 52 -5.97 -8.19 0.28
C GLU A 52 -6.77 -7.27 -0.64
N LYS A 53 -7.07 -6.04 -0.20
CA LYS A 53 -7.79 -5.03 -1.00
C LYS A 53 -6.96 -4.42 -2.12
N ILE A 54 -5.63 -4.53 -2.05
CA ILE A 54 -4.72 -3.97 -3.06
C ILE A 54 -4.57 -4.95 -4.22
N GLU A 55 -5.01 -4.49 -5.39
CA GLU A 55 -4.81 -5.15 -6.67
C GLU A 55 -3.42 -4.83 -7.23
N VAL A 56 -2.81 -5.84 -7.84
CA VAL A 56 -1.48 -5.73 -8.45
C VAL A 56 -1.61 -5.44 -9.94
N ILE A 57 -0.78 -4.54 -10.44
CA ILE A 57 -0.66 -4.19 -11.86
C ILE A 57 0.80 -4.22 -12.28
N ASP A 58 1.10 -4.83 -13.42
CA ASP A 58 2.46 -4.86 -13.97
C ASP A 58 2.78 -3.63 -14.84
N PHE A 59 4.08 -3.39 -15.04
CA PHE A 59 4.51 -2.35 -15.96
C PHE A 59 4.07 -2.68 -17.38
N HIS A 60 3.59 -1.67 -18.10
CA HIS A 60 3.02 -1.83 -19.45
C HIS A 60 1.75 -2.71 -19.50
N GLU A 61 1.20 -3.14 -18.37
CA GLU A 61 -0.14 -3.71 -18.33
C GLU A 61 -1.17 -2.59 -18.39
N GLN A 62 -2.16 -2.76 -19.25
CA GLN A 62 -3.26 -1.82 -19.37
C GLN A 62 -4.45 -2.29 -18.53
N LYS A 63 -4.86 -1.48 -17.55
CA LYS A 63 -6.07 -1.71 -16.76
C LYS A 63 -7.17 -0.73 -17.12
N GLU A 64 -8.40 -1.23 -17.11
CA GLU A 64 -9.60 -0.44 -17.27
C GLU A 64 -10.46 -0.55 -16.01
N VAL A 65 -10.83 0.61 -15.45
CA VAL A 65 -11.66 0.70 -14.26
C VAL A 65 -12.69 1.79 -14.48
N ASN A 66 -13.97 1.44 -14.46
CA ASN A 66 -15.08 2.37 -14.66
C ASN A 66 -14.95 3.20 -15.97
N GLY A 67 -14.45 2.59 -17.05
CA GLY A 67 -14.24 3.26 -18.35
C GLY A 67 -12.95 4.09 -18.45
N ILE A 68 -12.14 4.15 -17.38
CA ILE A 68 -10.85 4.84 -17.38
C ILE A 68 -9.75 3.79 -17.61
N ARG A 69 -9.01 3.96 -18.72
CA ARG A 69 -7.84 3.13 -19.06
C ARG A 69 -6.57 3.78 -18.53
N PHE A 70 -5.77 3.02 -17.79
CA PHE A 70 -4.46 3.45 -17.30
C PHE A 70 -3.43 2.34 -17.44
N TRP A 71 -2.17 2.71 -17.47
CA TRP A 71 -1.03 1.80 -17.45
C TRP A 71 0.10 2.42 -16.64
N CYS A 72 0.88 1.57 -15.97
CA CYS A 72 1.96 2.01 -15.11
C CYS A 72 3.29 2.02 -15.89
N TYR A 73 4.01 3.14 -15.79
CA TYR A 73 5.41 3.25 -16.19
C TYR A 73 6.32 3.32 -14.97
N VAL A 74 7.58 2.94 -15.17
CA VAL A 74 8.61 3.14 -14.15
C VAL A 74 8.81 4.64 -13.96
N ALA A 75 8.49 5.14 -12.77
CA ALA A 75 8.52 6.57 -12.47
C ALA A 75 9.94 7.18 -12.38
N GLY A 76 10.98 6.43 -12.74
CA GLY A 76 12.37 6.90 -12.78
C GLY A 76 12.78 7.68 -11.54
N LYS A 77 13.08 7.01 -10.42
CA LYS A 77 13.83 7.69 -9.34
C LYS A 77 15.24 7.93 -9.84
N ARG A 78 15.55 9.17 -10.21
CA ARG A 78 16.93 9.64 -10.29
C ARG A 78 17.44 9.69 -8.83
N LEU A 79 18.06 8.61 -8.37
CA LEU A 79 19.03 8.71 -7.28
C LEU A 79 20.20 9.49 -7.87
N VAL A 80 20.18 10.80 -7.66
CA VAL A 80 21.38 11.65 -7.74
C VAL A 80 21.98 11.68 -6.36
#